data_AF-A0A950FY86-F1
#
_entry.id   AF-A0A950FY86-F1
#
_cell.length_a   1.000
_cell.length_b   1.000
_cell.length_c   1.000
_cell.angle_alpha   90.00
_cell.angle_beta   90.00
_cell.angle_gamma   90.00
#
_symmetry.space_group_name_H-M   'P 1'
#
loop_
_entity.id
_entity.type
_entity.pdbx_description
1 polymer ?
#
loop_
_entity_poly.entity_id
_entity_poly.type
_entity_poly.pdbx_seq_one_letter_code
_entity_poly.pdbx_strand_id
1 'polypeptide(L)' 'MSTDEVLDALERYTKESVETDRETATKLGVTQVILSAWLHRSAQPEKCMLARLAGFLRRVGYI' A
#
# COMPACT_ATOMS: atom_id res chain seq x y z
N MET A 1 1.68 -3.48 -14.44
CA MET A 1 1.17 -3.03 -13.14
C MET A 1 -0.22 -3.58 -12.91
N SER A 2 -0.26 -4.80 -12.42
CA SER A 2 -1.46 -5.46 -11.90
C SER A 2 -1.69 -5.05 -10.44
N THR A 3 -2.93 -5.18 -9.94
CA THR A 3 -3.27 -4.97 -8.52
C THR A 3 -2.35 -5.77 -7.60
N ASP A 4 -2.02 -7.00 -7.99
CA ASP A 4 -1.17 -7.91 -7.24
C ASP A 4 0.26 -7.36 -7.06
N GLU A 5 0.85 -6.82 -8.14
CA GLU A 5 2.20 -6.24 -8.10
C GLU A 5 2.28 -5.05 -7.16
N VAL A 6 1.23 -4.21 -7.17
CA VAL A 6 1.13 -3.03 -6.30
C VAL A 6 0.96 -3.45 -4.83
N LEU A 7 0.19 -4.51 -4.56
CA LEU A 7 0.01 -5.03 -3.21
C LEU A 7 1.26 -5.76 -2.69
N ASP A 8 1.98 -6.51 -3.53
CA ASP A 8 3.25 -7.15 -3.18
C ASP A 8 4.32 -6.10 -2.85
N ALA A 9 4.43 -5.05 -3.68
CA ALA A 9 5.32 -3.92 -3.42
C ALA A 9 4.93 -3.15 -2.15
N LEU A 10 3.63 -3.00 -1.87
CA LEU A 10 3.15 -2.42 -0.61
C LEU A 10 3.55 -3.27 0.60
N GLU A 11 3.39 -4.59 0.50
CA GLU A 11 3.77 -5.52 1.56
C GLU A 11 5.27 -5.46 1.87
N ARG A 12 6.10 -5.44 0.82
CA ARG A 12 7.55 -5.25 0.94
C ARG A 12 7.88 -3.90 1.58
N TYR A 13 7.26 -2.82 1.11
CA TYR A 13 7.45 -1.49 1.70
C TYR A 13 7.12 -1.51 3.20
N THR A 14 6.00 -2.09 3.61
CA THR A 14 5.62 -2.14 5.03
C THR A 14 6.52 -3.03 5.88
N LYS A 15 7.14 -4.07 5.30
CA LYS A 15 8.09 -4.96 6.01
C LYS A 15 9.47 -4.34 6.14
N GLU A 16 9.92 -3.61 5.12
CA GLU A 16 11.25 -3.01 5.06
C GLU A 16 11.29 -1.59 5.64
N SER A 17 10.14 -0.90 5.68
CA SER A 17 10.05 0.43 6.29
C SER A 17 10.09 0.34 7.80
N VAL A 18 10.82 1.26 8.41
CA VAL A 18 10.83 1.47 9.87
C VAL A 18 9.50 2.08 10.37
N GLU A 19 8.69 2.58 9.45
CA GLU A 19 7.42 3.25 9.73
C GLU A 19 6.35 2.25 10.13
N THR A 20 5.54 2.64 11.11
CA THR A 20 4.40 1.82 11.52
C THR A 20 3.31 1.77 10.45
N ASP A 21 2.51 0.71 10.43
CA ASP A 21 1.33 0.60 9.56
C ASP A 21 0.43 1.83 9.65
N ARG A 22 0.34 2.44 10.84
CA ARG A 22 -0.45 3.65 11.08
C ARG A 22 0.11 4.88 10.35
N GLU A 23 1.43 5.05 10.35
CA GLU A 23 2.10 6.14 9.62
C GLU A 23 1.97 5.95 8.12
N THR A 24 2.20 4.73 7.65
CA THR A 24 2.02 4.37 6.24
C THR A 24 0.57 4.60 5.79
N ALA A 25 -0.41 4.17 6.59
CA ALA A 25 -1.83 4.40 6.31
C ALA A 25 -2.13 5.91 6.23
N THR A 26 -1.57 6.71 7.15
CA THR A 26 -1.73 8.17 7.15
C THR A 26 -1.13 8.81 5.90
N LYS A 27 0.06 8.38 5.46
CA LYS A 27 0.70 8.86 4.22
C LYS A 27 -0.10 8.51 2.97
N LEU A 28 -0.75 7.35 2.99
CA LEU A 28 -1.63 6.88 1.90
C LEU A 28 -3.03 7.50 1.97
N GLY A 29 -3.38 8.20 3.06
CA GLY A 29 -4.69 8.79 3.28
C GLY A 29 -5.77 7.75 3.57
N VAL A 30 -5.41 6.63 4.19
CA VAL A 30 -6.33 5.53 4.54
C VAL A 30 -6.31 5.22 6.02
N THR A 31 -7.34 4.52 6.49
CA THR A 31 -7.35 3.95 7.83
C THR A 31 -6.42 2.74 7.89
N GLN A 32 -5.76 2.54 9.04
CA GLN A 32 -4.92 1.35 9.29
C GLN A 32 -5.67 0.04 9.00
N VAL A 33 -6.96 -0.04 9.33
CA VAL A 33 -7.80 -1.22 9.03
C VAL A 33 -7.87 -1.53 7.54
N ILE A 34 -7.97 -0.50 6.69
CA ILE A 34 -8.00 -0.65 5.23
C ILE A 34 -6.64 -1.12 4.72
N LEU A 35 -5.56 -0.52 5.23
CA LEU A 35 -4.20 -0.93 4.89
C LEU A 35 -3.97 -2.40 5.27
N SER A 36 -4.33 -2.80 6.50
CA SER A 36 -4.24 -4.19 6.94
C SER A 36 -5.10 -5.12 6.09
N ALA A 37 -6.31 -4.71 5.68
CA ALA A 37 -7.16 -5.52 4.81
C ALA A 37 -6.53 -5.75 3.42
N TRP A 38 -5.80 -4.76 2.89
CA TRP A 38 -5.05 -4.90 1.64
C TRP A 38 -3.82 -5.80 1.77
N LEU A 39 -3.07 -5.65 2.86
CA LEU A 39 -1.91 -6.51 3.16
C LEU A 39 -2.32 -7.98 3.34
N HIS A 40 -3.45 -8.24 4.00
CA HIS A 40 -4.00 -9.59 4.13
C HIS A 40 -4.72 -10.09 2.87
N ARG A 41 -4.74 -9.29 1.78
CA ARG A 41 -5.49 -9.58 0.54
C ARG A 41 -6.97 -9.87 0.78
N SER A 42 -7.51 -9.41 1.91
CA SER A 42 -8.89 -9.59 2.35
C SER A 42 -9.82 -8.57 1.69
N ALA A 43 -9.27 -7.41 1.31
CA ALA A 43 -9.95 -6.40 0.51
C ALA A 43 -9.09 -5.98 -0.68
N GLN A 44 -9.75 -5.64 -1.80
CA GLN A 44 -9.07 -5.05 -2.95
C GLN A 44 -9.19 -3.53 -2.91
N PRO A 45 -8.09 -2.78 -3.16
CA PRO A 45 -8.16 -1.34 -3.30
C PRO A 45 -9.01 -0.95 -4.50
N GLU A 46 -9.83 0.09 -4.36
CA GLU A 46 -10.54 0.69 -5.48
C GLU A 46 -9.55 1.22 -6.53
N LYS A 47 -9.97 1.30 -7.80
CA LYS A 47 -9.10 1.73 -8.92
C LYS A 47 -8.39 3.06 -8.66
N CYS A 48 -9.07 4.03 -8.05
CA CYS A 48 -8.49 5.31 -7.67
C CYS A 48 -7.40 5.20 -6.60
N MET A 49 -7.61 4.32 -5.62
CA MET A 49 -6.62 4.05 -4.56
C MET A 49 -5.43 3.26 -5.09
N LEU A 50 -5.67 2.35 -6.02
CA LEU A 50 -4.64 1.58 -6.70
C LEU A 50 -3.67 2.50 -7.45
N ALA A 51 -4.20 3.52 -8.16
CA ALA A 51 -3.37 4.54 -8.81
C ALA A 51 -2.56 5.38 -7.80
N ARG A 52 -3.15 5.72 -6.64
CA ARG A 52 -2.41 6.40 -5.55
C ARG A 52 -1.31 5.54 -4.96
N LEU A 53 -1.60 4.26 -4.67
CA LEU A 53 -0.63 3.29 -4.17
C LEU A 53 0.51 3.13 -5.16
N ALA A 54 0.22 2.92 -6.44
CA ALA A 54 1.23 2.83 -7.47
C ALA A 54 2.08 4.10 -7.56
N GLY A 55 1.45 5.28 -7.49
CA GLY A 55 2.17 6.55 -7.49
C GLY A 55 3.00 6.82 -6.22
N PHE A 56 2.59 6.27 -5.08
CA PHE A 56 3.35 6.31 -3.84
C PHE A 56 4.55 5.38 -3.92
N LEU A 57 4.34 4.12 -4.29
CA LEU A 57 5.38 3.10 -4.41
C LEU A 57 6.45 3.48 -5.46
N ARG A 58 6.03 4.11 -6.56
CA ARG A 58 6.97 4.68 -7.54
C ARG A 58 7.82 5.83 -6.96
N ARG A 59 7.28 6.61 -6.03
CA ARG A 59 8.03 7.68 -5.35
C ARG A 59 9.04 7.15 -4.35
N VAL A 60 8.74 6.03 -3.71
CA VAL A 60 9.66 5.37 -2.76
C VAL A 60 10.59 4.34 -3.44
N GLY A 61 10.45 4.12 -4.75
CA GLY A 61 11.36 3.31 -5.56
C GLY A 61 11.10 1.81 -5.54
N TYR A 62 9.88 1.38 -5.16
CA TYR A 62 9.50 -0.03 -5.08
C TYR A 62 8.94 -0.60 -6.40
N ILE A 63 8.57 0.27 -7.35
CA ILE A 63 8.06 -0.04 -8.71
C ILE A 63 8.42 1.04 -9.71
#